data_AF-A0A2P5L328-F1
#
_entry.id   AF-A0A2P5L328-F1
#
_cell.length_a   1.000
_cell.length_b   1.000
_cell.length_c   1.000
_cell.angle_alpha   90.00
_cell.angle_beta   90.00
_cell.angle_gamma   90.00
#
_symmetry.space_group_name_H-M   'P 1'
#
loop_
_entity.id
_entity.type
_entity.pdbx_description
1 polymer ?
#
loop_
_entity_poly.entity_id
_entity_poly.type
_entity_poly.pdbx_seq_one_letter_code
_entity_poly.pdbx_strand_id
1 'polypeptide(L)'
;FGHEKGAFTGAQARRIGRFEQANGGTLFLDEIGDMPADLQTRLLRVLADGEFYPVGGHTSTKVDVRIIAATHQNLEILVNQGRFREDLFHRLNVIRIHIPALRERKQDIPLLMKHFLNLAAIELNSEVKTLKPETLALLSTLEWPGNVRQLENCCRWLTVMASGREIHVHDLPPELLKNTQPEKQLPASSGDWQALLRNWIDQQLSSHQPEVAKHIIPEVEAILIKAALNFTHGRRHEAANLLGYGRNTLTRKIKELDIPD
;
A
#
# COMPACT_ATOMS: atom_id res chain seq x y z
N PHE A 1 21.53 18.02 15.58
CA PHE A 1 22.77 18.80 15.80
C PHE A 1 22.58 19.95 16.78
N GLY A 2 21.44 20.65 16.84
CA GLY A 2 21.29 21.82 17.72
C GLY A 2 21.77 23.10 17.03
N HIS A 3 21.61 24.26 17.66
CA HIS A 3 22.00 25.54 17.06
C HIS A 3 22.54 26.51 18.09
N GLU A 4 23.44 27.40 17.65
CA GLU A 4 23.89 28.54 18.42
C GLU A 4 22.94 29.75 18.26
N LYS A 5 23.08 30.72 19.16
CA LYS A 5 22.34 31.98 19.10
C LYS A 5 22.70 32.70 17.80
N GLY A 6 21.70 33.13 17.04
CA GLY A 6 21.90 33.85 15.77
C GLY A 6 22.13 32.97 14.54
N ALA A 7 22.00 31.64 14.66
CA ALA A 7 22.21 30.72 13.54
C ALA A 7 21.21 30.87 12.38
N PHE A 8 19.99 31.36 12.66
CA PHE A 8 18.95 31.69 11.68
C PHE A 8 17.97 32.71 12.29
N THR A 9 17.08 33.29 11.47
CA THR A 9 16.05 34.23 11.92
C THR A 9 15.15 33.58 12.98
N GLY A 10 15.23 34.07 14.23
CA GLY A 10 14.49 33.51 15.38
C GLY A 10 15.33 32.65 16.35
N ALA A 11 16.61 32.41 16.08
CA ALA A 11 17.51 31.71 16.99
C ALA A 11 17.97 32.60 18.16
N GLN A 12 17.07 32.88 19.10
CA GLN A 12 17.32 33.80 20.25
C GLN A 12 18.24 33.20 21.32
N ALA A 13 18.31 31.87 21.42
CA ALA A 13 19.10 31.16 22.42
C ALA A 13 19.78 29.91 21.81
N ARG A 14 20.81 29.40 22.49
CA ARG A 14 21.45 28.12 22.12
C ARG A 14 20.49 26.97 22.44
N ARG A 15 20.32 26.03 21.51
CA ARG A 15 19.54 24.80 21.72
C ARG A 15 20.44 23.57 21.55
N ILE A 16 20.54 22.78 22.61
CA ILE A 16 21.27 21.50 22.64
C ILE A 16 20.64 20.54 21.62
N GLY A 17 21.50 19.89 20.83
CA GLY A 17 21.10 18.91 19.82
C GLY A 17 20.85 17.52 20.37
N ARG A 18 20.16 16.66 19.61
CA ARG A 18 19.93 15.25 19.97
C ARG A 18 21.22 14.44 20.18
N PHE A 19 22.28 14.72 19.42
CA PHE A 19 23.60 14.08 19.60
C PHE A 19 24.25 14.43 20.93
N GLU A 20 24.20 15.71 21.32
CA GLU A 20 24.74 16.17 22.61
C GLU A 20 23.91 15.64 23.79
N GLN A 21 22.58 15.55 23.63
CA GLN A 21 21.69 14.91 24.63
C GLN A 21 21.96 13.41 24.80
N ALA A 22 22.38 12.73 23.74
CA ALA A 22 22.63 11.29 23.74
C ALA A 22 24.10 10.92 24.04
N ASN A 23 24.93 11.89 24.42
CA ASN A 23 26.34 11.67 24.73
C ASN A 23 26.50 10.68 25.91
N GLY A 24 27.32 9.64 25.72
CA GLY A 24 27.45 8.49 26.63
C GLY A 24 26.30 7.48 26.56
N GLY A 25 25.40 7.60 25.57
CA GLY A 25 24.16 6.83 25.48
C GLY A 25 23.90 6.24 24.10
N THR A 26 22.61 6.06 23.77
CA THR A 26 22.16 5.52 22.48
C THR A 26 21.21 6.51 21.80
N LEU A 27 21.43 6.74 20.50
CA LEU A 27 20.57 7.55 19.65
C LEU A 27 19.86 6.65 18.62
N PHE A 28 18.53 6.66 18.67
CA PHE A 28 17.70 6.02 17.65
C PHE A 28 17.31 7.02 16.56
N LEU A 29 17.62 6.69 15.31
CA LEU A 29 17.31 7.46 14.12
C LEU A 29 16.28 6.69 13.31
N ASP A 30 15.02 7.14 13.34
CA ASP A 30 13.97 6.57 12.49
C ASP A 30 13.97 7.23 11.11
N GLU A 31 13.47 6.50 10.11
CA GLU A 31 13.30 6.96 8.72
C GLU A 31 14.57 7.57 8.09
N ILE A 32 15.74 6.94 8.30
CA ILE A 32 17.03 7.51 7.84
C ILE A 32 17.11 7.71 6.32
N GLY A 33 16.33 6.95 5.54
CA GLY A 33 16.24 7.05 4.08
C GLY A 33 15.66 8.37 3.56
N ASP A 34 14.87 9.08 4.38
CA ASP A 34 14.26 10.37 4.02
C ASP A 34 15.13 11.58 4.38
N MET A 35 16.35 11.33 4.88
CA MET A 35 17.26 12.37 5.31
C MET A 35 17.82 13.18 4.12
N PRO A 36 17.71 14.53 4.13
CA PRO A 36 18.36 15.39 3.13
C PRO A 36 19.88 15.22 3.06
N ALA A 37 20.47 15.44 1.88
CA ALA A 37 21.91 15.25 1.63
C ALA A 37 22.82 16.06 2.58
N ASP A 38 22.42 17.26 2.96
CA ASP A 38 23.16 18.10 3.91
C ASP A 38 23.27 17.45 5.30
N LEU A 39 22.18 16.81 5.74
CA LEU A 39 22.16 16.08 7.02
C LEU A 39 22.93 14.77 6.93
N GLN A 40 22.89 14.07 5.79
CA GLN A 40 23.70 12.87 5.54
C GLN A 40 25.20 13.17 5.71
N THR A 41 25.67 14.30 5.16
CA THR A 41 27.07 14.72 5.27
C THR A 41 27.46 15.04 6.72
N ARG A 42 26.57 15.65 7.51
CA ARG A 42 26.82 15.93 8.93
C ARG A 42 26.82 14.65 9.77
N LEU A 43 25.91 13.72 9.47
CA LEU A 43 25.84 12.42 10.15
C LEU A 43 27.10 11.59 9.87
N LEU A 44 27.60 11.62 8.64
CA LEU A 44 28.83 10.95 8.25
C LEU A 44 30.03 11.42 9.10
N ARG A 45 30.15 12.74 9.36
CA ARG A 45 31.20 13.30 10.22
C ARG A 45 31.11 12.80 11.67
N VAL A 46 29.90 12.74 12.23
CA VAL A 46 29.71 12.17 13.57
C VAL A 46 30.13 10.71 13.62
N LEU A 47 29.73 9.93 12.62
CA LEU A 47 30.07 8.50 12.53
C LEU A 47 31.55 8.24 12.24
N ALA A 48 32.27 9.21 11.68
CA ALA A 48 33.69 9.09 11.37
C ALA A 48 34.58 9.55 12.54
N ASP A 49 34.32 10.75 13.05
CA ASP A 49 35.23 11.46 13.94
C ASP A 49 34.70 11.57 15.39
N GLY A 50 33.44 11.19 15.64
CA GLY A 50 32.79 11.36 16.94
C GLY A 50 32.53 12.82 17.28
N GLU A 51 32.49 13.69 16.27
CA GLU A 51 32.44 15.14 16.43
C GLU A 51 31.40 15.78 15.50
N PHE A 52 30.77 16.86 15.95
CA PHE A 52 29.90 17.68 15.10
C PHE A 52 29.95 19.15 15.44
N TYR A 53 29.53 19.96 14.47
CA TYR A 53 29.33 21.40 14.62
C TYR A 53 27.84 21.71 14.79
N PRO A 54 27.44 22.44 15.85
CA PRO A 54 26.10 23.02 15.94
C PRO A 54 25.80 23.90 14.73
N VAL A 55 24.52 24.04 14.37
CA VAL A 55 24.14 24.96 13.28
C VAL A 55 24.52 26.39 13.69
N GLY A 56 25.31 27.06 12.85
CA GLY A 56 25.82 28.41 13.10
C GLY A 56 26.99 28.49 14.09
N GLY A 57 27.46 27.35 14.63
CA GLY A 57 28.59 27.29 15.54
C GLY A 57 29.90 26.97 14.83
N HIS A 58 31.00 27.51 15.35
CA HIS A 58 32.36 27.25 14.86
C HIS A 58 33.14 26.27 15.75
N THR A 59 32.59 25.93 16.92
CA THR A 59 33.19 24.98 17.86
C THR A 59 32.70 23.57 17.57
N SER A 60 33.64 22.62 17.52
CA SER A 60 33.32 21.20 17.43
C SER A 60 32.94 20.67 18.80
N THR A 61 31.89 19.87 18.88
CA THR A 61 31.49 19.15 20.08
C THR A 61 31.73 17.66 19.89
N LYS A 62 32.60 17.09 20.73
CA LYS A 62 32.85 15.65 20.76
C LYS A 62 31.75 14.92 21.52
N VAL A 63 31.27 13.84 20.93
CA VAL A 63 30.24 12.97 21.50
C VAL A 63 30.57 11.51 21.28
N ASP A 64 30.25 10.70 22.28
CA ASP A 64 30.29 9.24 22.20
C ASP A 64 28.85 8.73 22.23
N VAL A 65 28.36 8.17 21.11
CA VAL A 65 26.96 7.79 20.97
C VAL A 65 26.85 6.49 20.18
N ARG A 66 26.16 5.51 20.74
CA ARG A 66 25.73 4.33 19.99
C ARG A 66 24.56 4.71 19.08
N ILE A 67 24.70 4.51 17.77
CA ILE A 67 23.64 4.83 16.80
C ILE A 67 22.88 3.56 16.42
N ILE A 68 21.55 3.63 16.45
CA ILE A 68 20.64 2.63 15.90
C ILE A 68 19.78 3.34 14.87
N ALA A 69 19.80 2.87 13.61
CA ALA A 69 19.02 3.47 12.53
C ALA A 69 17.96 2.50 12.02
N ALA A 70 16.79 3.03 11.67
CA ALA A 70 15.69 2.31 11.04
C ALA A 70 15.22 3.03 9.77
N THR A 71 14.72 2.27 8.81
CA THR A 71 14.08 2.81 7.60
C THR A 71 13.15 1.78 6.98
N HIS A 72 12.10 2.26 6.32
CA HIS A 72 11.20 1.46 5.49
C HIS A 72 11.67 1.37 4.03
N GLN A 73 12.67 2.17 3.63
CA GLN A 73 13.17 2.23 2.26
C GLN A 73 14.37 1.30 2.07
N ASN A 74 14.55 0.81 0.85
CA ASN A 74 15.74 0.05 0.50
C ASN A 74 16.90 1.02 0.22
N LEU A 75 17.82 1.16 1.19
CA LEU A 75 18.97 2.05 1.08
C LEU A 75 19.90 1.69 -0.08
N GLU A 76 20.04 0.43 -0.45
CA GLU A 76 20.89 0.00 -1.58
C GLU A 76 20.36 0.60 -2.90
N ILE A 77 19.04 0.62 -3.08
CA ILE A 77 18.39 1.26 -4.23
C ILE A 77 18.60 2.77 -4.20
N LEU A 78 18.48 3.41 -3.02
CA LEU A 78 18.69 4.86 -2.89
C LEU A 78 20.14 5.29 -3.16
N VAL A 79 21.11 4.44 -2.80
CA VAL A 79 22.52 4.64 -3.12
C VAL A 79 22.73 4.57 -4.64
N ASN A 80 22.20 3.56 -5.30
CA ASN A 80 22.27 3.42 -6.76
C ASN A 80 21.61 4.59 -7.51
N GLN A 81 20.58 5.21 -6.92
CA GLN A 81 19.91 6.39 -7.45
C GLN A 81 20.61 7.72 -7.11
N GLY A 82 21.71 7.70 -6.34
CA GLY A 82 22.41 8.90 -5.88
C GLY A 82 21.64 9.74 -4.84
N ARG A 83 20.54 9.21 -4.29
CA ARG A 83 19.72 9.88 -3.27
C ARG A 83 20.26 9.67 -1.86
N PHE A 84 21.06 8.62 -1.66
CA PHE A 84 21.71 8.31 -0.40
C PHE A 84 23.21 8.11 -0.64
N ARG A 85 24.05 8.61 0.27
CA ARG A 85 25.50 8.46 0.09
C ARG A 85 25.97 7.05 0.44
N GLU A 86 26.81 6.50 -0.42
CA GLU A 86 27.41 5.17 -0.24
C GLU A 86 28.28 5.09 1.02
N ASP A 87 29.09 6.13 1.28
CA ASP A 87 29.94 6.23 2.48
C ASP A 87 29.16 6.14 3.80
N LEU A 88 27.99 6.78 3.85
CA LEU A 88 27.09 6.74 5.00
C LEU A 88 26.42 5.38 5.12
N PHE A 89 26.00 4.77 4.01
CA PHE A 89 25.38 3.44 3.99
C PHE A 89 26.31 2.39 4.62
N HIS A 90 27.59 2.35 4.22
CA HIS A 90 28.53 1.37 4.77
C HIS A 90 28.83 1.57 6.26
N ARG A 91 28.79 2.81 6.77
CA ARG A 91 28.98 3.09 8.20
C ARG A 91 27.77 2.77 9.06
N LEU A 92 26.56 2.86 8.50
CA LEU A 92 25.33 2.49 9.19
C LEU A 92 25.07 0.98 9.14
N ASN A 93 25.34 0.36 7.98
CA ASN A 93 25.01 -1.05 7.71
C ASN A 93 26.10 -2.01 8.21
N VAL A 94 26.53 -1.85 9.47
CA VAL A 94 27.49 -2.77 10.11
C VAL A 94 26.80 -4.05 10.55
N ILE A 95 25.64 -3.93 11.20
CA ILE A 95 24.79 -5.05 11.61
C ILE A 95 23.37 -4.76 11.13
N ARG A 96 22.88 -5.57 10.18
CA ARG A 96 21.53 -5.44 9.62
C ARG A 96 20.56 -6.35 10.36
N ILE A 97 19.47 -5.79 10.87
CA ILE A 97 18.34 -6.54 11.41
C ILE A 97 17.18 -6.35 10.44
N HIS A 98 16.75 -7.46 9.81
CA HIS A 98 15.56 -7.46 8.96
C HIS A 98 14.31 -7.69 9.82
N ILE A 99 13.36 -6.77 9.77
CA ILE A 99 12.07 -6.91 10.45
C ILE A 99 11.07 -7.49 9.45
N PRO A 100 10.60 -8.75 9.63
CA PRO A 100 9.67 -9.37 8.71
C PRO A 100 8.30 -8.70 8.78
N ALA A 101 7.64 -8.63 7.62
CA ALA A 101 6.27 -8.14 7.53
C ALA A 101 5.30 -9.08 8.27
N LEU A 102 4.17 -8.58 8.75
CA LEU A 102 3.20 -9.39 9.49
C LEU A 102 2.68 -10.58 8.65
N ARG A 103 2.58 -10.40 7.34
CA ARG A 103 2.20 -11.45 6.37
C ARG A 103 3.18 -12.63 6.30
N GLU A 104 4.45 -12.41 6.68
CA GLU A 104 5.50 -13.46 6.71
C GLU A 104 5.47 -14.22 8.05
N ARG A 105 4.79 -13.68 9.07
CA ARG A 105 4.67 -14.25 10.42
C ARG A 105 3.21 -14.34 10.88
N LYS A 106 2.37 -14.98 10.06
CA LYS A 106 0.91 -15.11 10.32
C LYS A 106 0.60 -15.84 11.63
N GLN A 107 1.51 -16.68 12.11
CA GLN A 107 1.38 -17.42 13.37
C GLN A 107 1.34 -16.51 14.60
N ASP A 108 1.88 -15.29 14.51
CA ASP A 108 1.89 -14.32 15.62
C ASP A 108 0.57 -13.53 15.72
N ILE A 109 -0.25 -13.50 14.66
CA ILE A 109 -1.48 -12.71 14.59
C ILE A 109 -2.44 -13.02 15.76
N PRO A 110 -2.74 -14.29 16.09
CA PRO A 110 -3.63 -14.62 17.22
C PRO A 110 -3.17 -14.03 18.55
N LEU A 111 -1.86 -14.11 18.83
CA LEU A 111 -1.28 -13.62 20.08
C LEU A 111 -1.27 -12.09 20.13
N LEU A 112 -0.88 -11.46 19.02
CA LEU A 112 -0.88 -10.00 18.88
C LEU A 112 -2.29 -9.42 19.03
N MET A 113 -3.29 -10.03 18.40
CA MET A 113 -4.68 -9.58 18.52
C MET A 113 -5.20 -9.65 19.95
N LYS A 114 -4.92 -10.75 20.67
CA LYS A 114 -5.30 -10.87 22.08
C LYS A 114 -4.66 -9.78 22.92
N HIS A 115 -3.40 -9.46 22.65
CA HIS A 115 -2.68 -8.38 23.32
C HIS A 115 -3.30 -7.00 23.02
N PHE A 116 -3.52 -6.67 21.74
CA PHE A 116 -4.08 -5.38 21.33
C PHE A 116 -5.53 -5.17 21.74
N LEU A 117 -6.36 -6.22 21.75
CA LEU A 117 -7.72 -6.13 22.29
C LEU A 117 -7.73 -5.82 23.78
N ASN A 118 -6.79 -6.38 24.54
CA ASN A 118 -6.65 -6.08 25.96
C ASN A 118 -6.16 -4.64 26.18
N LEU A 119 -5.15 -4.20 25.41
CA LEU A 119 -4.68 -2.81 25.46
C LEU A 119 -5.78 -1.81 25.10
N ALA A 120 -6.54 -2.08 24.03
CA ALA A 120 -7.66 -1.25 23.60
C ALA A 120 -8.79 -1.21 24.63
N ALA A 121 -9.07 -2.32 25.31
CA ALA A 121 -10.06 -2.37 26.39
C ALA A 121 -9.65 -1.50 27.58
N ILE A 122 -8.38 -1.53 27.98
CA ILE A 122 -7.84 -0.65 29.03
C ILE A 122 -7.87 0.81 28.59
N GLU A 123 -7.43 1.11 27.36
CA GLU A 123 -7.39 2.46 26.80
C GLU A 123 -8.80 3.09 26.71
N LEU A 124 -9.80 2.30 26.35
CA LEU A 124 -11.19 2.74 26.16
C LEU A 124 -12.09 2.53 27.38
N ASN A 125 -11.53 2.03 28.49
CA ASN A 125 -12.26 1.66 29.71
C ASN A 125 -13.49 0.76 29.40
N SER A 126 -13.30 -0.22 28.52
CA SER A 126 -14.32 -1.15 28.04
C SER A 126 -13.99 -2.59 28.46
N GLU A 127 -14.95 -3.50 28.32
CA GLU A 127 -14.70 -4.92 28.58
C GLU A 127 -13.80 -5.53 27.49
N VAL A 128 -12.94 -6.46 27.90
CA VAL A 128 -12.09 -7.20 26.96
C VAL A 128 -12.94 -8.07 26.06
N LYS A 129 -12.94 -7.75 24.77
CA LYS A 129 -13.62 -8.54 23.75
C LYS A 129 -12.82 -9.79 23.38
N THR A 130 -13.55 -10.85 23.05
CA THR A 130 -13.01 -12.15 22.65
C THR A 130 -13.34 -12.42 21.19
N LEU A 131 -12.34 -12.80 20.40
CA LEU A 131 -12.53 -13.21 19.01
C LEU A 131 -13.07 -14.63 18.95
N LYS A 132 -14.08 -14.87 18.11
CA LYS A 132 -14.47 -16.25 17.77
C LYS A 132 -13.37 -16.95 16.97
N PRO A 133 -13.22 -18.28 17.09
CA PRO A 133 -12.25 -19.05 16.32
C PRO A 133 -12.38 -18.84 14.80
N GLU A 134 -13.61 -18.73 14.28
CA GLU A 134 -13.89 -18.47 12.87
C GLU A 134 -13.37 -17.09 12.42
N THR A 135 -13.64 -16.05 13.22
CA THR A 135 -13.15 -14.69 12.97
C THR A 135 -11.63 -14.64 12.98
N LEU A 136 -11.00 -15.30 13.95
CA LEU A 136 -9.55 -15.35 14.08
C LEU A 136 -8.88 -16.09 12.92
N ALA A 137 -9.47 -17.19 12.45
CA ALA A 137 -9.00 -17.91 11.28
C ALA A 137 -9.03 -17.01 10.03
N LEU A 138 -10.14 -16.28 9.82
CA LEU A 138 -10.26 -15.32 8.72
C LEU A 138 -9.18 -14.22 8.82
N LEU A 139 -9.06 -13.57 9.98
CA LEU A 139 -8.08 -12.50 10.20
C LEU A 139 -6.62 -12.96 10.01
N SER A 140 -6.34 -14.24 10.25
CA SER A 140 -5.02 -14.84 10.04
C SER A 140 -4.72 -15.08 8.55
N THR A 141 -5.75 -15.21 7.70
CA THR A 141 -5.57 -15.38 6.25
C THR A 141 -5.36 -14.06 5.50
N LEU A 142 -5.84 -12.94 6.06
CA LEU A 142 -5.77 -11.62 5.45
C LEU A 142 -4.33 -11.14 5.21
N GLU A 143 -4.17 -10.35 4.15
CA GLU A 143 -2.97 -9.57 3.92
C GLU A 143 -3.08 -8.25 4.70
N TRP A 144 -2.17 -8.03 5.64
CA TRP A 144 -2.08 -6.85 6.50
C TRP A 144 -1.05 -5.85 5.95
N PRO A 145 -1.37 -5.02 4.93
CA PRO A 145 -0.41 -4.09 4.32
C PRO A 145 0.18 -3.08 5.32
N GLY A 146 -0.62 -2.63 6.29
CA GLY A 146 -0.15 -1.74 7.36
C GLY A 146 0.47 -2.48 8.56
N ASN A 147 0.77 -3.78 8.40
CA ASN A 147 1.42 -4.64 9.39
C ASN A 147 0.75 -4.54 10.78
N VAL A 148 1.57 -4.49 11.83
CA VAL A 148 1.15 -4.47 13.23
C VAL A 148 0.28 -3.24 13.54
N ARG A 149 0.57 -2.08 12.95
CA ARG A 149 -0.22 -0.84 13.17
C ARG A 149 -1.66 -0.99 12.66
N GLN A 150 -1.85 -1.62 11.50
CA GLN A 150 -3.19 -1.88 10.98
C GLN A 150 -3.95 -2.88 11.86
N LEU A 151 -3.26 -3.92 12.36
CA LEU A 151 -3.85 -4.89 13.28
C LEU A 151 -4.29 -4.22 14.59
N GLU A 152 -3.45 -3.36 15.16
CA GLU A 152 -3.73 -2.57 16.36
C GLU A 152 -4.95 -1.66 16.16
N ASN A 153 -5.00 -0.91 15.05
CA ASN A 153 -6.13 -0.04 14.72
C ASN A 153 -7.42 -0.84 14.50
N CYS A 154 -7.34 -2.01 13.85
CA CYS A 154 -8.47 -2.91 13.71
C CYS A 154 -8.98 -3.37 15.08
N CYS A 155 -8.10 -3.74 16.01
CA CYS A 155 -8.49 -4.13 17.37
C CYS A 155 -9.17 -2.98 18.11
N ARG A 156 -8.63 -1.75 18.05
CA ARG A 156 -9.29 -0.56 18.63
C ARG A 156 -10.68 -0.34 18.07
N TRP A 157 -10.81 -0.40 16.74
CA TRP A 157 -12.09 -0.22 16.06
C TRP A 157 -13.10 -1.30 16.45
N LEU A 158 -12.67 -2.56 16.56
CA LEU A 158 -13.54 -3.66 17.02
C LEU A 158 -14.01 -3.47 18.47
N THR A 159 -13.16 -2.92 19.34
CA THR A 159 -13.55 -2.58 20.72
C THR A 159 -14.65 -1.51 20.78
N VAL A 160 -14.70 -0.59 19.81
CA VAL A 160 -15.77 0.43 19.74
C VAL A 160 -17.02 -0.09 19.02
N MET A 161 -16.87 -0.78 17.90
CA MET A 161 -17.99 -1.07 16.99
C MET A 161 -18.74 -2.36 17.29
N ALA A 162 -18.06 -3.41 17.76
CA ALA A 162 -18.75 -4.67 18.04
C ALA A 162 -19.73 -4.46 19.22
N SER A 163 -21.01 -4.76 19.04
CA SER A 163 -21.99 -4.55 20.12
C SER A 163 -21.87 -5.59 21.26
N GLY A 164 -21.29 -6.76 20.96
CA GLY A 164 -21.11 -7.86 21.91
C GLY A 164 -19.69 -8.00 22.46
N ARG A 165 -19.58 -8.82 23.51
CA ARG A 165 -18.29 -9.28 24.05
C ARG A 165 -17.56 -10.21 23.08
N GLU A 166 -18.31 -10.98 22.29
CA GLU A 166 -17.77 -11.85 21.24
C GLU A 166 -17.77 -11.11 19.90
N ILE A 167 -16.63 -11.12 19.20
CA ILE A 167 -16.47 -10.50 17.88
C ILE A 167 -16.74 -11.55 16.80
N HIS A 168 -17.76 -11.28 15.98
CA HIS A 168 -18.13 -12.09 14.83
C HIS A 168 -17.50 -11.59 13.52
N VAL A 169 -17.55 -12.41 12.48
CA VAL A 169 -17.06 -12.05 11.14
C VAL A 169 -17.81 -10.83 10.57
N HIS A 170 -19.09 -10.69 10.87
CA HIS A 170 -19.92 -9.55 10.42
C HIS A 170 -19.57 -8.23 11.11
N ASP A 171 -18.92 -8.30 12.27
CA ASP A 171 -18.48 -7.11 13.00
C ASP A 171 -17.19 -6.55 12.40
N LEU A 172 -16.52 -7.25 11.48
CA LEU A 172 -15.25 -6.81 10.90
C LEU A 172 -15.45 -5.60 9.97
N PRO A 173 -14.44 -4.71 9.86
CA PRO A 173 -14.48 -3.61 8.92
C PRO A 173 -14.71 -4.14 7.49
N PRO A 174 -15.62 -3.52 6.71
CA PRO A 174 -15.88 -3.96 5.33
C PRO A 174 -14.64 -3.85 4.43
N GLU A 175 -13.69 -2.99 4.76
CA GLU A 175 -12.40 -2.86 4.07
C GLU A 175 -11.56 -4.15 4.15
N LEU A 176 -11.59 -4.84 5.30
CA LEU A 176 -10.86 -6.10 5.48
C LEU A 176 -11.54 -7.24 4.72
N LEU A 177 -12.87 -7.22 4.63
CA LEU A 177 -13.65 -8.22 3.88
C LEU A 177 -13.50 -8.08 2.36
N LYS A 178 -13.26 -6.85 1.87
CA LYS A 178 -12.98 -6.59 0.44
C LYS A 178 -11.64 -7.17 0.00
N ASN A 179 -10.62 -7.18 0.87
CA ASN A 179 -9.32 -7.78 0.57
C ASN A 179 -9.32 -9.32 0.61
N THR A 180 -10.34 -9.97 1.19
CA THR A 180 -10.47 -11.45 1.21
C THR A 180 -11.22 -12.01 0.03
N GLN A 181 -12.10 -11.21 -0.59
CA GLN A 181 -12.42 -11.50 -1.97
C GLN A 181 -11.10 -11.29 -2.70
N PRO A 182 -10.61 -12.26 -3.50
CA PRO A 182 -9.76 -11.83 -4.59
C PRO A 182 -10.61 -10.79 -5.32
N GLU A 183 -10.27 -9.52 -5.14
CA GLU A 183 -10.05 -8.70 -6.30
C GLU A 183 -9.29 -9.64 -7.24
N LYS A 184 -10.04 -10.30 -8.13
CA LYS A 184 -9.56 -10.61 -9.46
C LYS A 184 -8.82 -9.34 -9.79
N GLN A 185 -7.50 -9.40 -9.76
CA GLN A 185 -6.69 -8.29 -10.16
C GLN A 185 -7.14 -8.04 -11.58
N LEU A 186 -7.98 -7.03 -11.76
CA LEU A 186 -8.14 -6.36 -13.03
C LEU A 186 -6.73 -5.81 -13.21
N PRO A 187 -5.90 -6.37 -14.10
CA PRO A 187 -4.61 -5.76 -14.34
C PRO A 187 -4.95 -4.38 -14.91
N ALA A 188 -4.60 -3.34 -14.16
CA ALA A 188 -4.46 -2.00 -14.69
C ALA A 188 -3.25 -1.99 -15.64
N SER A 189 -3.44 -2.66 -16.77
CA SER A 189 -2.62 -2.64 -17.95
C SER A 189 -3.54 -3.17 -19.04
N SER A 190 -4.21 -2.26 -19.75
CA SER A 190 -4.73 -2.47 -21.12
C SER A 190 -4.87 -3.94 -21.50
N GLY A 191 -5.78 -4.65 -20.82
CA GLY A 191 -5.91 -6.09 -21.00
C GLY A 191 -6.35 -6.27 -22.44
N ASP A 192 -5.47 -6.81 -23.27
CA ASP A 192 -5.70 -6.97 -24.69
C ASP A 192 -6.95 -7.84 -24.85
N TRP A 193 -8.11 -7.21 -25.00
CA TRP A 193 -9.41 -7.88 -25.07
C TRP A 193 -9.42 -8.89 -26.23
N GLN A 194 -8.55 -8.66 -27.21
CA GLN A 194 -8.26 -9.54 -28.32
C GLN A 194 -7.62 -10.85 -27.84
N ALA A 195 -6.72 -10.81 -26.84
CA ALA A 195 -6.14 -11.99 -26.22
C ALA A 195 -7.17 -12.77 -25.38
N LEU A 196 -8.08 -12.07 -24.68
CA LEU A 196 -9.17 -12.74 -23.95
C LEU A 196 -10.17 -13.41 -24.89
N LEU A 197 -10.56 -12.72 -25.97
CA LEU A 197 -11.43 -13.27 -27.00
C LEU A 197 -10.75 -14.46 -27.72
N ARG A 198 -9.46 -14.35 -28.02
CA ARG A 198 -8.67 -15.44 -28.62
C ARG A 198 -8.63 -16.67 -27.72
N ASN A 199 -8.31 -16.50 -26.44
CA ASN A 199 -8.28 -17.62 -25.48
C ASN A 199 -9.65 -18.32 -25.38
N TRP A 200 -10.74 -17.56 -25.42
CA TRP A 200 -12.08 -18.13 -25.42
C TRP A 200 -12.38 -18.91 -26.70
N ILE A 201 -12.01 -18.37 -27.87
CA ILE A 201 -12.16 -19.06 -29.17
C ILE A 201 -11.32 -20.36 -29.17
N ASP A 202 -10.08 -20.31 -28.69
CA ASP A 202 -9.19 -21.48 -28.63
C ASP A 202 -9.79 -22.59 -27.74
N GLN A 203 -10.48 -22.24 -26.65
CA GLN A 203 -11.22 -23.21 -25.83
C GLN A 203 -12.42 -23.83 -26.55
N GLN A 204 -13.21 -23.05 -27.30
CA GLN A 204 -14.36 -23.56 -28.06
C GLN A 204 -13.95 -24.42 -29.26
N LEU A 205 -12.82 -24.09 -29.90
CA LEU A 205 -12.26 -24.93 -30.96
C LEU A 205 -11.71 -26.24 -30.39
N SER A 206 -11.05 -26.19 -29.22
CA SER A 206 -10.53 -27.38 -28.54
C SER A 206 -11.65 -28.35 -28.11
N SER A 207 -12.83 -27.83 -27.76
CA SER A 207 -14.02 -28.62 -27.41
C SER A 207 -14.78 -29.19 -28.62
N HIS A 208 -14.25 -29.01 -29.85
CA HIS A 208 -14.83 -29.49 -31.11
C HIS A 208 -16.26 -29.01 -31.37
N GLN A 209 -16.64 -27.82 -30.87
CA GLN A 209 -17.94 -27.24 -31.24
C GLN A 209 -17.97 -26.87 -32.73
N PRO A 210 -18.95 -27.36 -33.51
CA PRO A 210 -19.14 -26.91 -34.88
C PRO A 210 -19.72 -25.48 -34.90
N GLU A 211 -19.41 -24.73 -35.95
CA GLU A 211 -20.01 -23.41 -36.23
C GLU A 211 -19.78 -22.30 -35.18
N VAL A 212 -18.61 -22.30 -34.50
CA VAL A 212 -18.21 -21.26 -33.52
C VAL A 212 -18.43 -19.83 -34.04
N ALA A 213 -18.10 -19.58 -35.31
CA ALA A 213 -18.28 -18.28 -35.95
C ALA A 213 -19.75 -17.80 -35.96
N LYS A 214 -20.72 -18.70 -36.14
CA LYS A 214 -22.15 -18.34 -36.14
C LYS A 214 -22.66 -17.94 -34.76
N HIS A 215 -21.97 -18.33 -33.69
CA HIS A 215 -22.37 -18.00 -32.32
C HIS A 215 -21.68 -16.72 -31.85
N ILE A 216 -20.37 -16.58 -32.07
CA ILE A 216 -19.60 -15.44 -31.54
C ILE A 216 -19.81 -14.13 -32.31
N ILE A 217 -19.97 -14.19 -33.63
CA ILE A 217 -20.11 -12.98 -34.46
C ILE A 217 -21.37 -12.19 -34.07
N PRO A 218 -22.56 -12.82 -33.94
CA PRO A 218 -23.76 -12.13 -33.46
C PRO A 218 -23.61 -11.53 -32.06
N GLU A 219 -22.94 -12.23 -31.13
CA GLU A 219 -22.76 -11.75 -29.75
C GLU A 219 -21.86 -10.51 -29.68
N VAL A 220 -20.70 -10.55 -30.33
CA VAL A 220 -19.78 -9.40 -30.38
C VAL A 220 -20.44 -8.22 -31.08
N GLU A 221 -21.18 -8.48 -32.16
CA GLU A 221 -21.91 -7.45 -32.88
C GLU A 221 -23.05 -6.83 -32.05
N ALA A 222 -23.78 -7.63 -31.27
CA ALA A 222 -24.81 -7.13 -30.38
C ALA A 222 -24.23 -6.24 -29.27
N ILE A 223 -23.08 -6.62 -28.70
CA ILE A 223 -22.36 -5.81 -27.71
C ILE A 223 -21.96 -4.46 -28.33
N LEU A 224 -21.41 -4.48 -29.55
CA LEU A 224 -20.98 -3.28 -30.27
C LEU A 224 -22.16 -2.33 -30.56
N ILE A 225 -23.28 -2.88 -31.06
CA ILE A 225 -24.48 -2.10 -31.38
C ILE A 225 -25.13 -1.52 -30.12
N LYS A 226 -25.25 -2.30 -29.04
CA LYS A 226 -25.79 -1.81 -27.75
C LYS A 226 -24.94 -0.69 -27.17
N ALA A 227 -23.61 -0.81 -27.21
CA ALA A 227 -22.71 0.24 -26.74
C ALA A 227 -22.90 1.55 -27.51
N ALA A 228 -23.00 1.48 -28.85
CA ALA A 228 -23.24 2.67 -29.68
C ALA A 228 -24.63 3.29 -29.46
N LEU A 229 -25.68 2.47 -29.31
CA LEU A 229 -27.03 2.96 -29.03
C LEU A 229 -27.10 3.63 -27.64
N ASN A 230 -26.48 3.03 -26.62
CA ASN A 230 -26.40 3.63 -25.29
C ASN A 230 -25.67 4.98 -25.29
N PHE A 231 -24.53 5.06 -26.00
CA PHE A 231 -23.76 6.30 -26.11
C PHE A 231 -24.53 7.43 -26.82
N THR A 232 -25.34 7.07 -27.82
CA THR A 232 -26.15 8.01 -28.60
C THR A 232 -27.56 8.20 -28.07
N HIS A 233 -27.88 7.68 -26.88
CA HIS A 233 -29.22 7.72 -26.28
C HIS A 233 -30.33 7.24 -27.23
N GLY A 234 -30.09 6.14 -27.96
CA GLY A 234 -31.07 5.52 -28.86
C GLY A 234 -31.16 6.17 -30.26
N ARG A 235 -30.32 7.16 -30.58
CA ARG A 235 -30.31 7.80 -31.90
C ARG A 235 -29.63 6.91 -32.95
N ARG A 236 -30.42 6.05 -33.58
CA ARG A 236 -29.96 5.06 -34.57
C ARG A 236 -29.11 5.63 -35.72
N HIS A 237 -29.38 6.84 -36.19
CA HIS A 237 -28.58 7.45 -37.27
C HIS A 237 -27.17 7.83 -36.81
N GLU A 238 -27.05 8.40 -35.61
CA GLU A 238 -25.76 8.78 -35.02
C GLU A 238 -24.96 7.51 -34.64
N ALA A 239 -25.63 6.51 -34.07
CA ALA A 239 -25.02 5.22 -33.76
C ALA A 239 -24.48 4.52 -35.02
N ALA A 240 -25.23 4.56 -36.12
CA ALA A 240 -24.82 3.97 -37.40
C ALA A 240 -23.55 4.65 -37.94
N ASN A 241 -23.50 5.99 -37.90
CA ASN A 241 -22.31 6.74 -38.32
C ASN A 241 -21.09 6.44 -37.46
N LEU A 242 -21.26 6.33 -36.13
CA LEU A 242 -20.15 6.00 -35.21
C LEU A 242 -19.61 4.59 -35.43
N LEU A 243 -20.48 3.65 -35.81
CA LEU A 243 -20.10 2.27 -36.12
C LEU A 243 -19.63 2.07 -37.57
N GLY A 244 -19.69 3.11 -38.42
CA GLY A 244 -19.40 2.99 -39.85
C GLY A 244 -20.42 2.16 -40.63
N TYR A 245 -21.62 1.97 -40.09
CA TYR A 245 -22.72 1.26 -40.73
C TYR A 245 -23.64 2.20 -41.49
N GLY A 246 -24.20 1.72 -42.60
CA GLY A 246 -25.33 2.38 -43.23
C GLY A 246 -26.57 2.32 -42.33
N ARG A 247 -27.39 3.38 -42.33
CA ARG A 247 -28.63 3.47 -41.52
C ARG A 247 -29.54 2.24 -41.66
N ASN A 248 -29.71 1.74 -42.89
CA ASN A 248 -30.54 0.57 -43.17
C ASN A 248 -29.90 -0.73 -42.67
N THR A 249 -28.57 -0.80 -42.69
CA THR A 249 -27.79 -1.94 -42.18
C THR A 249 -27.91 -2.06 -40.67
N LEU A 250 -27.78 -0.95 -39.93
CA LEU A 250 -27.96 -0.95 -38.48
C LEU A 250 -29.39 -1.37 -38.09
N THR A 251 -30.39 -0.82 -38.79
CA THR A 251 -31.81 -1.16 -38.52
C THR A 251 -32.13 -2.63 -38.79
N ARG A 252 -31.55 -3.22 -39.85
CA ARG A 252 -31.68 -4.65 -40.12
C ARG A 252 -31.00 -5.50 -39.03
N LYS A 253 -29.78 -5.13 -38.62
CA LYS A 253 -29.02 -5.86 -37.59
C LYS A 253 -29.66 -5.80 -36.21
N ILE A 254 -30.26 -4.68 -35.82
CA ILE A 254 -31.02 -4.56 -34.57
C ILE A 254 -32.20 -5.56 -34.54
N LYS A 255 -32.90 -5.72 -35.68
CA LYS A 255 -34.00 -6.68 -35.82
C LYS A 255 -33.53 -8.13 -35.85
N GLU A 256 -32.40 -8.42 -36.51
CA GLU A 256 -31.84 -9.78 -36.59
C GLU A 256 -31.27 -10.26 -35.25
N LEU A 257 -30.79 -9.34 -34.40
CA LEU A 257 -30.18 -9.63 -33.11
C LEU A 257 -31.12 -9.44 -31.91
N ASP A 258 -32.41 -9.19 -32.17
CA ASP A 258 -33.47 -8.96 -31.17
C ASP A 258 -33.07 -8.00 -30.04
N ILE A 259 -32.43 -6.89 -30.41
CA ILE A 259 -31.95 -5.90 -29.44
C ILE A 259 -33.13 -5.02 -29.03
N PRO A 260 -33.51 -4.96 -27.74
CA PRO A 260 -34.60 -4.10 -27.27
C PRO A 260 -34.26 -2.63 -27.46
N ASP A 261 -35.29 -1.84 -27.80
CA ASP A 261 -35.20 -0.40 -28.05
C ASP A 261 -34.80 0.43 -26.82
#